data_AF-A0ABD1GAP9-F1
#
_entry.id   AF-A0ABD1GAP9-F1
#
_cell.length_a   1.000
_cell.length_b   1.000
_cell.length_c   1.000
_cell.angle_alpha   90.00
_cell.angle_beta   90.00
_cell.angle_gamma   90.00
#
_symmetry.space_group_name_H-M   'P 1'
#
loop_
_entity.id
_entity.type
_entity.pdbx_description
1 polymer ?
#
loop_
_entity_poly.entity_id
_entity_poly.type
_entity_poly.pdbx_seq_one_letter_code
_entity_poly.pdbx_strand_id
1 'polypeptide(L)'
;MYSNLLGPGSSINPSERTYPEEMIQTGISTIDVMNSIARGQKIPLFSAAGLPHNEIAAQICRQAGLVKRLEKTDNLLEGGEEDNFAIVFAAMGVNMETAQFFKRDFEENGSMERVTLFLNLANDPTIESIIAPRIALTTAEYLAYECGKHVLVILTDMSSYADALREVSAAREEVPGRRGYPGYMYTDLATIYERAGRIEGRKGSIIQIPILTMPNDGSRYTY
;
A
#
# COMPACT_ATOMS: atom_id res chain seq x y z
N MET A 1 16.72 19.47 -11.01
CA MET A 1 16.53 18.36 -10.05
C MET A 1 15.15 18.36 -9.37
N TYR A 2 14.28 19.35 -9.57
CA TYR A 2 12.95 19.44 -8.93
C TYR A 2 11.76 19.29 -9.91
N SER A 3 11.97 18.88 -11.17
CA SER A 3 10.92 18.94 -12.21
C SER A 3 9.99 17.72 -12.31
N ASN A 4 10.16 16.68 -11.48
CA ASN A 4 9.43 15.41 -11.65
C ASN A 4 8.30 15.17 -10.63
N LEU A 5 8.07 16.08 -9.68
CA LEU A 5 7.09 15.88 -8.60
C LEU A 5 5.61 15.94 -9.05
N LEU A 6 5.33 16.48 -10.23
CA LEU A 6 3.98 16.55 -10.82
C LEU A 6 3.77 15.54 -11.97
N GLY A 7 4.75 14.66 -12.23
CA GLY A 7 4.60 13.58 -13.20
C GLY A 7 3.91 12.34 -12.60
N PRO A 8 3.41 11.41 -13.42
CA PRO A 8 3.10 10.06 -12.94
C PRO A 8 4.39 9.49 -12.35
N GLY A 9 4.47 9.34 -11.02
CA GLY A 9 5.71 9.07 -10.30
C GLY A 9 6.64 8.06 -11.00
N SER A 10 7.94 8.34 -11.00
CA SER A 10 8.93 7.58 -11.76
C SER A 10 9.39 6.34 -11.00
N SER A 11 9.54 5.21 -11.70
CA SER A 11 10.22 4.04 -11.16
C SER A 11 11.64 4.40 -10.70
N ILE A 12 12.05 3.81 -9.58
CA ILE A 12 13.38 4.03 -9.00
C ILE A 12 14.45 3.46 -9.96
N ASN A 13 15.54 4.20 -10.15
CA ASN A 13 16.69 3.73 -10.92
C ASN A 13 17.24 2.44 -10.28
N PRO A 14 17.33 1.31 -11.02
CA PRO A 14 17.79 0.05 -10.45
C PRO A 14 19.18 0.11 -9.79
N SER A 15 20.09 0.97 -10.27
CA SER A 15 21.42 1.12 -9.69
C SER A 15 21.42 1.82 -8.33
N GLU A 16 20.41 2.64 -8.07
CA GLU A 16 20.25 3.39 -6.81
C GLU A 16 19.38 2.63 -5.81
N ARG A 17 18.85 1.47 -6.18
CA ARG A 17 17.94 0.70 -5.34
C ARG A 17 18.75 -0.11 -4.33
N THR A 18 18.50 0.16 -3.05
CA THR A 18 19.10 -0.61 -1.96
C THR A 18 18.23 -1.82 -1.62
N TYR A 19 18.86 -2.91 -1.18
CA TYR A 19 18.14 -4.08 -0.73
C TYR A 19 17.25 -3.76 0.48
N PRO A 20 16.04 -4.35 0.55
CA PRO A 20 15.21 -4.28 1.74
C PRO A 20 15.94 -4.91 2.92
N GLU A 21 16.11 -4.12 3.96
CA GLU A 21 16.76 -4.50 5.20
C GLU A 21 15.97 -3.91 6.36
N GLU A 22 16.13 -4.50 7.55
CA GLU A 22 15.40 -4.18 8.78
C GLU A 22 13.92 -4.56 8.73
N MET A 23 13.48 -5.25 9.77
CA MET A 23 12.11 -5.72 9.89
C MET A 23 11.18 -4.59 10.37
N ILE A 24 9.92 -4.62 9.93
CA ILE A 24 8.81 -3.90 10.58
C ILE A 24 8.00 -4.85 11.45
N GLN A 25 7.50 -4.33 12.56
CA GLN A 25 6.58 -5.07 13.42
C GLN A 25 5.17 -4.77 12.95
N THR A 26 4.41 -5.80 12.57
CA THR A 26 3.01 -5.66 12.14
C THR A 26 2.03 -5.82 13.30
N GLY A 27 2.46 -6.43 14.40
CA GLY A 27 1.60 -6.75 15.55
C GLY A 27 0.85 -8.07 15.42
N ILE A 28 0.95 -8.73 14.28
CA ILE A 28 0.38 -10.06 14.03
C ILE A 28 1.50 -11.08 14.12
N SER A 29 1.51 -11.89 15.18
CA SER A 29 2.60 -12.83 15.47
C SER A 29 2.89 -13.81 14.33
N THR A 30 1.86 -14.28 13.62
CA THR A 30 2.05 -15.19 12.49
C THR A 30 2.75 -14.51 11.31
N ILE A 31 2.49 -13.23 11.05
CA ILE A 31 3.20 -12.46 10.03
C ILE A 31 4.63 -12.17 10.52
N ASP A 32 4.76 -11.63 11.73
CA ASP A 32 6.06 -11.20 12.26
C ASP A 32 7.07 -12.35 12.40
N VAL A 33 6.62 -13.56 12.78
CA VAL A 33 7.50 -14.73 12.97
C VAL A 33 7.71 -15.54 11.70
N MET A 34 6.64 -15.83 10.95
CA MET A 34 6.73 -16.77 9.82
C MET A 34 7.08 -16.07 8.50
N ASN A 35 6.62 -14.84 8.31
CA ASN A 35 6.78 -14.08 7.06
C ASN A 35 7.08 -12.61 7.38
N SER A 36 8.20 -12.37 8.06
CA SER A 36 8.62 -11.04 8.48
C SER A 36 8.72 -10.09 7.28
N ILE A 37 8.20 -8.88 7.43
CA ILE A 37 8.19 -7.87 6.38
C ILE A 37 9.39 -6.93 6.58
N ALA A 38 10.21 -6.75 5.55
CA ALA A 38 11.36 -5.84 5.57
C ALA A 38 11.02 -4.44 5.04
N ARG A 39 11.79 -3.42 5.46
CA ARG A 39 11.62 -2.04 4.98
C ARG A 39 11.99 -1.95 3.50
N GLY A 40 11.08 -1.43 2.68
CA GLY A 40 11.23 -1.42 1.22
C GLY A 40 10.63 -2.64 0.50
N GLN A 41 10.09 -3.61 1.24
CA GLN A 41 9.45 -4.78 0.66
C GLN A 41 8.03 -4.48 0.18
N LYS A 42 7.62 -5.20 -0.86
CA LYS A 42 6.23 -5.28 -1.32
C LYS A 42 5.72 -6.69 -1.06
N ILE A 43 4.65 -6.82 -0.29
CA ILE A 43 4.06 -8.11 0.08
C ILE A 43 2.54 -8.04 -0.04
N PRO A 44 1.95 -8.74 -1.02
CA PRO A 44 0.50 -8.74 -1.19
C PRO A 44 -0.21 -9.56 -0.11
N LEU A 45 -1.40 -9.10 0.30
CA LEU A 45 -2.35 -9.89 1.07
C LEU A 45 -3.47 -10.37 0.15
N PHE A 46 -3.49 -11.67 -0.10
CA PHE A 46 -4.55 -12.32 -0.87
C PHE A 46 -5.68 -12.73 0.07
N SER A 47 -6.89 -12.27 -0.23
CA SER A 47 -8.10 -12.63 0.49
C SER A 47 -9.16 -13.19 -0.45
N ALA A 48 -10.29 -13.60 0.10
CA ALA A 48 -11.47 -14.04 -0.61
C ALA A 48 -12.69 -13.23 -0.17
N ALA A 49 -13.71 -13.18 -1.01
CA ALA A 49 -14.91 -12.40 -0.74
C ALA A 49 -15.58 -12.90 0.57
N GLY A 50 -15.89 -11.96 1.46
CA GLY A 50 -16.49 -12.27 2.77
C GLY A 50 -15.50 -12.61 3.89
N LEU A 51 -14.19 -12.72 3.61
CA LEU A 51 -13.17 -12.84 4.65
C LEU A 51 -12.84 -11.48 5.29
N PRO A 52 -12.39 -11.45 6.56
CA PRO A 52 -12.14 -10.21 7.31
C PRO A 52 -10.81 -9.53 6.95
N HIS A 53 -10.51 -9.37 5.66
CA HIS A 53 -9.28 -8.68 5.23
C HIS A 53 -9.24 -7.20 5.62
N ASN A 54 -10.40 -6.55 5.70
CA ASN A 54 -10.50 -5.16 6.14
C ASN A 54 -10.13 -5.00 7.63
N GLU A 55 -10.53 -5.95 8.47
CA GLU A 55 -10.18 -5.94 9.89
C GLU A 55 -8.69 -6.18 10.11
N ILE A 56 -8.09 -7.10 9.33
CA ILE A 56 -6.65 -7.35 9.35
C ILE A 56 -5.89 -6.11 8.86
N ALA A 57 -6.36 -5.44 7.81
CA ALA A 57 -5.75 -4.22 7.30
C ALA A 57 -5.77 -3.09 8.35
N ALA A 58 -6.91 -2.89 9.00
CA ALA A 58 -7.06 -1.94 10.09
C ALA A 58 -6.16 -2.32 11.28
N GLN A 59 -6.09 -3.60 11.65
CA GLN A 59 -5.20 -4.07 12.71
C GLN A 59 -3.72 -3.79 12.41
N ILE A 60 -3.28 -4.08 11.18
CA ILE A 60 -1.91 -3.76 10.74
C ILE A 60 -1.69 -2.25 10.85
N CYS A 61 -2.63 -1.41 10.40
CA CYS A 61 -2.47 0.05 10.55
C CYS A 61 -2.34 0.50 12.01
N ARG A 62 -3.09 -0.11 12.93
CA ARG A 62 -3.05 0.24 14.37
C ARG A 62 -1.76 -0.18 15.05
N GLN A 63 -1.23 -1.34 14.67
CA GLN A 63 -0.13 -1.99 15.38
C GLN A 63 1.22 -1.85 14.67
N ALA A 64 1.20 -1.47 13.38
CA ALA A 64 2.42 -1.32 12.60
C ALA A 64 3.33 -0.26 13.20
N GLY A 65 4.58 -0.64 13.40
CA GLY A 65 5.61 0.25 13.90
C GLY A 65 7.00 -0.26 13.57
N LEU A 66 7.98 0.59 13.84
CA LEU A 66 9.38 0.18 13.75
C LEU A 66 9.70 -0.73 14.93
N VAL A 67 10.40 -1.84 14.66
CA VAL A 67 10.91 -2.73 15.71
C VAL A 67 11.84 -1.91 16.61
N LYS A 68 11.51 -1.80 17.90
CA LYS A 68 12.40 -1.19 18.89
C LYS A 68 13.62 -2.10 19.05
N ARG A 69 14.78 -1.69 18.55
CA ARG A 69 16.02 -2.45 18.75
C ARG A 69 16.37 -2.32 20.24
N LEU A 70 16.51 -3.45 20.95
CA LEU A 70 16.94 -3.52 22.35
C LEU A 70 18.43 -3.16 22.55
N GLU A 71 19.09 -2.62 21.53
CA GLU A 71 20.49 -2.25 21.60
C GLU A 71 20.64 -1.01 22.48
N LYS A 72 21.01 -1.28 23.75
CA LYS A 72 21.73 -0.36 24.63
C LYS A 72 22.83 0.34 23.83
N THR A 73 22.55 1.52 23.31
CA THR A 73 23.57 2.43 22.85
C THR A 73 23.47 3.64 23.75
N ASP A 74 24.46 3.79 24.63
CA ASP A 74 24.66 4.89 25.58
C ASP A 74 24.92 6.22 24.85
N ASN A 75 23.99 6.66 24.01
CA ASN A 75 23.98 8.00 23.44
C ASN A 75 22.57 8.58 23.66
N LEU A 76 22.44 9.26 24.79
CA LEU A 76 21.30 10.07 25.24
C LEU A 76 21.10 11.32 24.38
N LEU A 77 21.04 11.20 23.06
CA LEU A 77 20.65 12.30 22.18
C LEU A 77 19.72 11.77 21.07
N GLU A 78 18.56 12.43 21.00
CA GLU A 78 17.50 12.32 19.99
C GLU A 78 16.47 11.20 20.22
N GLY A 79 15.50 11.48 21.10
CA GLY A 79 14.19 10.84 20.99
C GLY A 79 13.56 11.18 19.64
N GLY A 80 13.45 10.20 18.74
CA GLY A 80 12.89 10.47 17.40
C GLY A 80 12.65 9.27 16.46
N GLU A 81 12.99 8.03 16.82
CA GLU A 81 12.77 6.90 15.90
C GLU A 81 11.29 6.47 15.78
N GLU A 82 10.46 6.66 16.82
CA GLU A 82 9.03 6.33 16.77
C GLU A 82 8.19 7.32 15.93
N ASP A 83 8.62 8.58 15.81
CA ASP A 83 7.88 9.63 15.08
C ASP A 83 8.23 9.68 13.58
N ASN A 84 9.19 8.87 13.14
CA ASN A 84 9.59 8.81 11.74
C ASN A 84 8.80 7.75 10.94
N PHE A 85 7.72 7.19 11.50
CA PHE A 85 6.83 6.25 10.81
C PHE A 85 5.53 6.93 10.39
N ALA A 86 5.12 6.72 9.13
CA ALA A 86 3.88 7.23 8.58
C ALA A 86 3.14 6.13 7.82
N ILE A 87 1.82 6.19 7.82
CA ILE A 87 0.98 5.23 7.11
C ILE A 87 0.20 5.98 6.03
N VAL A 88 0.19 5.44 4.83
CA VAL A 88 -0.66 5.92 3.74
C VAL A 88 -1.63 4.81 3.39
N PHE A 89 -2.91 5.06 3.62
CA PHE A 89 -3.98 4.10 3.38
C PHE A 89 -4.80 4.56 2.18
N ALA A 90 -4.92 3.72 1.15
CA ALA A 90 -5.75 3.99 -0.02
C ALA A 90 -6.81 2.90 -0.18
N ALA A 91 -8.08 3.32 -0.09
CA ALA A 91 -9.26 2.51 -0.34
C ALA A 91 -9.84 2.84 -1.74
N MET A 92 -10.07 1.84 -2.58
CA MET A 92 -10.57 1.97 -3.95
C MET A 92 -11.82 1.14 -4.13
N GLY A 93 -12.94 1.78 -4.48
CA GLY A 93 -14.20 1.10 -4.78
C GLY A 93 -14.75 0.36 -3.57
N VAL A 94 -14.58 0.94 -2.37
CA VAL A 94 -15.09 0.35 -1.12
C VAL A 94 -16.51 0.80 -0.85
N ASN A 95 -17.30 -0.06 -0.21
CA ASN A 95 -18.64 0.29 0.23
C ASN A 95 -18.60 1.40 1.29
N MET A 96 -19.66 2.19 1.38
CA MET A 96 -19.79 3.26 2.37
C MET A 96 -19.63 2.73 3.81
N GLU A 97 -20.19 1.56 4.11
CA GLU A 97 -20.04 0.91 5.42
C GLU A 97 -18.58 0.59 5.75
N THR A 98 -17.84 0.08 4.77
CA THR A 98 -16.41 -0.24 4.91
C THR A 98 -15.57 1.03 5.07
N ALA A 99 -15.87 2.08 4.31
CA ALA A 99 -15.20 3.37 4.45
C ALA A 99 -15.45 4.00 5.83
N GLN A 100 -16.69 3.92 6.34
CA GLN A 100 -17.04 4.36 7.68
C GLN A 100 -16.34 3.53 8.76
N PHE A 101 -16.24 2.21 8.57
CA PHE A 101 -15.49 1.33 9.46
C PHE A 101 -14.03 1.79 9.60
N PHE A 102 -13.33 2.01 8.48
CA PHE A 102 -11.94 2.48 8.52
C PHE A 102 -11.82 3.85 9.18
N LYS A 103 -12.68 4.80 8.83
CA LYS A 103 -12.65 6.14 9.41
C LYS A 103 -12.86 6.09 10.93
N ARG A 104 -13.86 5.33 11.38
CA ARG A 104 -14.15 5.18 12.82
C ARG A 104 -13.01 4.50 13.55
N ASP A 105 -12.43 3.44 12.97
CA ASP A 105 -11.29 2.74 13.56
C ASP A 105 -10.07 3.67 13.71
N PHE A 106 -9.78 4.51 12.71
CA PHE A 106 -8.66 5.44 12.78
C PHE A 106 -8.89 6.62 13.73
N GLU A 107 -10.14 7.08 13.87
CA GLU A 107 -10.53 8.11 14.85
C GLU A 107 -10.48 7.57 16.29
N GLU A 108 -11.03 6.38 16.56
CA GLU A 108 -11.08 5.77 17.90
C GLU A 108 -9.69 5.44 18.44
N ASN A 109 -8.77 5.02 17.58
CA ASN A 109 -7.44 4.57 18.00
C ASN A 109 -6.38 5.70 17.96
N GLY A 110 -6.77 6.95 17.71
CA GLY A 110 -5.86 8.10 17.71
C GLY A 110 -4.75 8.03 16.65
N SER A 111 -4.85 7.11 15.69
CA SER A 111 -3.84 6.88 14.66
C SER A 111 -3.93 7.89 13.51
N MET A 112 -4.99 8.71 13.49
CA MET A 112 -5.26 9.72 12.45
C MET A 112 -4.11 10.73 12.27
N GLU A 113 -3.35 11.06 13.32
CA GLU A 113 -2.23 12.02 13.23
C GLU A 113 -1.06 11.50 12.38
N ARG A 114 -0.92 10.17 12.25
CA ARG A 114 0.18 9.51 11.51
C ARG A 114 -0.29 8.83 10.22
N VAL A 115 -1.60 8.80 9.97
CA VAL A 115 -2.21 8.11 8.84
C VAL A 115 -2.77 9.14 7.84
N THR A 116 -2.36 9.04 6.58
CA THR A 116 -3.02 9.75 5.47
C THR A 116 -3.99 8.79 4.78
N LEU A 117 -5.27 9.18 4.73
CA LEU A 117 -6.35 8.40 4.14
C LEU A 117 -6.76 8.93 2.77
N PHE A 118 -6.78 8.04 1.78
CA PHE A 118 -7.41 8.23 0.48
C PHE A 118 -8.57 7.25 0.38
N LEU A 119 -9.79 7.76 0.33
CA LEU A 119 -10.99 6.92 0.25
C LEU A 119 -11.72 7.24 -1.05
N ASN A 120 -11.87 6.22 -1.89
CA ASN A 120 -12.71 6.23 -3.07
C ASN A 120 -13.83 5.20 -2.88
N LEU A 121 -15.06 5.67 -2.88
CA LEU A 121 -16.25 4.85 -2.62
C LEU A 121 -16.70 4.13 -3.90
N ALA A 122 -17.47 3.05 -3.75
CA ALA A 122 -18.01 2.30 -4.88
C ALA A 122 -19.00 3.10 -5.75
N ASN A 123 -19.55 4.20 -5.24
CA ASN A 123 -20.42 5.11 -6.00
C ASN A 123 -19.66 6.24 -6.71
N ASP A 124 -18.36 6.40 -6.45
CA ASP A 124 -17.53 7.42 -7.08
C ASP A 124 -17.12 6.99 -8.49
N PRO A 125 -16.76 7.92 -9.39
CA PRO A 125 -16.38 7.60 -10.76
C PRO A 125 -15.23 6.59 -10.84
N THR A 126 -15.34 5.62 -11.75
CA THR A 126 -14.32 4.58 -11.97
C THR A 126 -12.92 5.12 -12.22
N ILE A 127 -12.81 6.33 -12.79
CA ILE A 127 -11.51 6.99 -13.02
C ILE A 127 -10.81 7.38 -11.71
N GLU A 128 -11.55 7.71 -10.66
CA GLU A 128 -11.00 8.06 -9.35
C GLU A 128 -10.35 6.84 -8.70
N SER A 129 -10.94 5.64 -8.85
CA SER A 129 -10.33 4.36 -8.45
C SER A 129 -8.95 4.14 -9.06
N ILE A 130 -8.75 4.59 -10.30
CA ILE A 130 -7.49 4.43 -11.05
C ILE A 130 -6.44 5.47 -10.61
N ILE A 131 -6.87 6.66 -10.23
CA ILE A 131 -6.00 7.77 -9.85
C ILE A 131 -5.61 7.69 -8.36
N ALA A 132 -6.52 7.28 -7.49
CA ALA A 132 -6.33 7.17 -6.04
C ALA A 132 -5.01 6.50 -5.61
N PRO A 133 -4.64 5.29 -6.10
CA PRO A 133 -3.40 4.66 -5.69
C PRO A 133 -2.16 5.42 -6.17
N ARG A 134 -2.25 6.13 -7.30
CA ARG A 134 -1.14 6.94 -7.82
C ARG A 134 -0.88 8.16 -6.95
N ILE A 135 -1.93 8.85 -6.51
CA ILE A 135 -1.85 9.98 -5.58
C ILE A 135 -1.32 9.52 -4.22
N ALA A 136 -1.83 8.39 -3.71
CA ALA A 136 -1.37 7.81 -2.46
C ALA A 136 0.13 7.49 -2.50
N LEU A 137 0.61 6.88 -3.59
CA LEU A 137 2.02 6.57 -3.75
C LEU A 137 2.89 7.83 -3.94
N THR A 138 2.40 8.86 -4.63
CA THR A 138 3.16 10.13 -4.74
C THR A 138 3.28 10.81 -3.38
N THR A 139 2.23 10.74 -2.57
CA THR A 139 2.27 11.23 -1.18
C THR A 139 3.26 10.41 -0.34
N ALA A 140 3.28 9.09 -0.51
CA ALA A 140 4.22 8.22 0.17
C ALA A 140 5.68 8.48 -0.25
N GLU A 141 5.94 8.75 -1.53
CA GLU A 141 7.27 9.11 -2.03
C GLU A 141 7.76 10.43 -1.46
N TYR A 142 6.90 11.43 -1.39
CA TYR A 142 7.23 12.71 -0.76
C TYR A 142 7.60 12.50 0.72
N LEU A 143 6.76 11.79 1.48
CA LEU A 143 7.02 11.50 2.89
C LEU A 143 8.29 10.67 3.11
N ALA A 144 8.55 9.69 2.25
CA ALA A 144 9.71 8.82 2.40
C ALA A 144 11.02 9.51 1.97
N TYR A 145 11.02 10.12 0.80
CA TYR A 145 12.25 10.57 0.16
C TYR A 145 12.61 12.02 0.43
N GLU A 146 11.62 12.89 0.65
CA GLU A 146 11.88 14.29 0.98
C GLU A 146 11.87 14.52 2.49
N CYS A 147 10.89 13.96 3.20
CA CYS A 147 10.81 14.07 4.66
C CYS A 147 11.62 13.00 5.41
N GLY A 148 12.16 12.00 4.72
CA GLY A 148 13.00 10.96 5.31
C GLY A 148 12.26 9.95 6.19
N LYS A 149 10.93 9.84 6.08
CA LYS A 149 10.09 8.95 6.89
C LYS A 149 10.08 7.50 6.37
N HIS A 150 9.81 6.55 7.26
CA HIS A 150 9.44 5.19 6.87
C HIS A 150 7.93 5.14 6.64
N VAL A 151 7.53 4.84 5.41
CA VAL A 151 6.13 4.88 4.99
C VAL A 151 5.61 3.47 4.73
N LEU A 152 4.52 3.10 5.39
CA LEU A 152 3.75 1.91 5.09
C LEU A 152 2.55 2.29 4.23
N VAL A 153 2.52 1.79 2.99
CA VAL A 153 1.43 2.01 2.05
C VAL A 153 0.54 0.78 2.00
N ILE A 154 -0.74 0.95 2.32
CA ILE A 154 -1.75 -0.10 2.21
C ILE A 154 -2.71 0.29 1.11
N LEU A 155 -2.87 -0.58 0.12
CA LEU A 155 -3.78 -0.39 -1.01
C LEU A 155 -4.87 -1.45 -0.92
N THR A 156 -6.13 -1.07 -0.83
CA THR A 156 -7.27 -2.00 -0.80
C THR A 156 -8.43 -1.42 -1.62
N ASP A 157 -9.22 -2.12 -2.41
CA ASP A 157 -8.99 -3.47 -2.93
C ASP A 157 -8.39 -3.35 -4.35
N MET A 158 -7.28 -4.04 -4.62
CA MET A 158 -6.69 -4.06 -5.96
C MET A 158 -7.57 -4.80 -6.99
N SER A 159 -8.53 -5.62 -6.54
CA SER A 159 -9.53 -6.21 -7.42
C SER A 159 -10.50 -5.17 -7.97
N SER A 160 -10.95 -4.24 -7.13
CA SER A 160 -11.74 -3.07 -7.56
C SER A 160 -10.95 -2.18 -8.53
N TYR A 161 -9.63 -2.02 -8.31
CA TYR A 161 -8.76 -1.34 -9.26
C TYR A 161 -8.71 -2.05 -10.62
N ALA A 162 -8.57 -3.39 -10.63
CA ALA A 162 -8.53 -4.16 -11.86
C ALA A 162 -9.86 -4.11 -12.64
N ASP A 163 -10.99 -4.17 -11.92
CA ASP A 163 -12.32 -4.04 -12.53
C ASP A 163 -12.56 -2.64 -13.08
N ALA A 164 -12.09 -1.60 -12.39
CA ALA A 164 -12.11 -0.23 -12.88
C ALA A 164 -11.28 -0.07 -14.16
N LEU A 165 -10.09 -0.66 -14.21
CA LEU A 165 -9.22 -0.65 -15.39
C LEU A 165 -9.88 -1.36 -16.57
N ARG A 166 -10.58 -2.47 -16.30
CA ARG A 166 -11.36 -3.21 -17.31
C ARG A 166 -12.52 -2.37 -17.86
N GLU A 167 -13.27 -1.68 -17.01
CA GLU A 167 -14.38 -0.83 -17.43
C GLU A 167 -13.89 0.32 -18.32
N VAL A 168 -12.79 0.98 -17.95
CA VAL A 168 -12.19 2.06 -18.76
C VAL A 168 -11.69 1.54 -20.10
N SER A 169 -11.05 0.37 -20.13
CA SER A 169 -10.58 -0.25 -21.38
C SER A 169 -11.76 -0.62 -22.30
N ALA A 170 -12.85 -1.15 -21.72
CA ALA A 170 -14.07 -1.45 -22.47
C ALA A 170 -14.74 -0.18 -23.02
N ALA A 171 -14.80 0.90 -22.24
CA ALA A 171 -15.34 2.19 -22.67
C ALA A 171 -14.49 2.85 -23.78
N ARG A 172 -13.20 2.52 -23.86
CA ARG A 172 -12.28 2.96 -24.92
C ARG A 172 -12.29 2.04 -26.16
N GLU A 173 -13.13 1.00 -26.16
CA GLU A 173 -13.20 -0.01 -27.22
C GLU A 173 -11.84 -0.68 -27.52
N GLU A 174 -11.00 -0.81 -26.48
CA GLU A 174 -9.73 -1.51 -26.61
C GLU A 174 -9.95 -3.02 -26.71
N VAL A 175 -9.06 -3.71 -27.43
CA VAL A 175 -9.15 -5.17 -27.59
C VAL A 175 -8.89 -5.83 -26.22
N PRO A 176 -9.86 -6.59 -25.67
CA PRO A 176 -9.69 -7.21 -24.37
C PRO A 176 -8.63 -8.31 -24.45
N GLY A 177 -7.80 -8.37 -23.41
CA GLY A 177 -6.85 -9.46 -23.19
C GLY A 177 -7.49 -10.66 -22.51
N ARG A 178 -6.69 -11.38 -21.72
CA ARG A 178 -7.15 -12.58 -21.03
C ARG A 178 -8.19 -12.24 -19.95
N ARG A 179 -9.25 -13.05 -19.85
CA ARG A 179 -10.36 -12.88 -18.87
C ARG A 179 -11.08 -11.52 -18.97
N GLY A 180 -10.97 -10.83 -20.11
CA GLY A 180 -11.60 -9.52 -20.32
C GLY A 180 -10.84 -8.34 -19.71
N TYR A 181 -9.66 -8.54 -19.12
CA TYR A 181 -8.81 -7.45 -18.63
C TYR A 181 -7.95 -6.86 -19.77
N PRO A 182 -7.53 -5.58 -19.67
CA PRO A 182 -6.68 -4.97 -20.68
C PRO A 182 -5.33 -5.69 -20.83
N GLY A 183 -4.81 -5.73 -22.05
CA GLY A 183 -3.53 -6.38 -22.37
C GLY A 183 -2.32 -5.80 -21.62
N TYR A 184 -2.41 -4.54 -21.19
CA TYR A 184 -1.37 -3.82 -20.45
C TYR A 184 -1.51 -3.89 -18.93
N MET A 185 -2.44 -4.70 -18.39
CA MET A 185 -2.70 -4.79 -16.94
C MET A 185 -1.43 -5.09 -16.13
N TYR A 186 -0.55 -5.96 -16.61
CA TYR A 186 0.71 -6.26 -15.95
C TYR A 186 1.62 -5.03 -15.84
N THR A 187 1.81 -4.32 -16.95
CA THR A 187 2.63 -3.12 -17.00
C THR A 187 2.05 -2.02 -16.12
N ASP A 188 0.74 -1.86 -16.12
CA ASP A 188 0.04 -0.86 -15.31
C ASP A 188 0.21 -1.14 -13.80
N LEU A 189 -0.01 -2.39 -13.36
CA LEU A 189 0.26 -2.79 -11.97
C LEU A 189 1.75 -2.64 -11.59
N ALA A 190 2.67 -2.91 -12.52
CA ALA A 190 4.09 -2.68 -12.28
C ALA A 190 4.41 -1.20 -11.99
N THR A 191 3.70 -0.25 -12.62
CA THR A 191 3.86 1.18 -12.30
C THR A 191 3.50 1.52 -10.86
N ILE A 192 2.61 0.74 -10.22
CA ILE A 192 2.21 0.90 -8.83
C ILE A 192 3.20 0.18 -7.90
N TYR A 193 3.58 -1.05 -8.24
CA TYR A 193 4.38 -1.90 -7.36
C TYR A 193 5.90 -1.65 -7.41
N GLU A 194 6.42 -1.06 -8.49
CA GLU A 194 7.86 -0.73 -8.57
C GLU A 194 8.23 0.59 -7.90
N ARG A 195 7.25 1.31 -7.35
CA ARG A 195 7.46 2.53 -6.55
C ARG A 195 7.88 2.22 -5.11
N ALA A 196 7.64 0.99 -4.64
CA ALA A 196 8.09 0.53 -3.33
C ALA A 196 9.60 0.22 -3.32
N GLY A 197 10.31 0.65 -2.27
CA GLY A 197 11.73 0.38 -2.13
C GLY A 197 12.49 1.37 -1.26
N ARG A 198 13.80 1.14 -1.18
CA ARG A 198 14.80 2.00 -0.56
C ARG A 198 15.74 2.55 -1.63
N ILE A 199 16.18 3.78 -1.43
CA ILE A 199 17.11 4.47 -2.34
C ILE A 199 18.42 4.69 -1.57
N GLU A 200 19.54 4.40 -2.21
CA GLU A 200 20.86 4.62 -1.64
C GLU A 200 21.05 6.10 -1.28
N GLY A 201 21.57 6.36 -0.07
CA GLY A 201 21.74 7.73 0.44
C GLY A 201 20.46 8.41 0.96
N ARG A 202 19.29 7.77 0.87
CA ARG A 202 18.05 8.25 1.50
C ARG A 202 17.68 7.39 2.71
N LYS A 203 17.30 8.04 3.82
CA LYS A 203 16.93 7.33 5.07
C LYS A 203 15.55 6.69 5.01
N GLY A 204 14.60 7.32 4.31
CA GLY A 204 13.23 6.82 4.25
C GLY A 204 13.06 5.61 3.34
N SER A 205 11.94 4.92 3.52
CA SER A 205 11.61 3.67 2.82
C SER A 205 10.13 3.57 2.56
N ILE A 206 9.74 2.97 1.44
CA ILE A 206 8.33 2.71 1.12
C ILE A 206 8.08 1.21 1.16
N ILE A 207 7.25 0.78 2.11
CA ILE A 207 6.74 -0.59 2.20
C ILE A 207 5.35 -0.60 1.59
N GLN A 208 5.01 -1.64 0.84
CA GLN A 208 3.71 -1.73 0.19
C GLN A 208 3.02 -3.04 0.51
N ILE A 209 1.78 -2.94 1.01
CA ILE A 209 0.89 -4.06 1.27
C ILE A 209 -0.35 -3.88 0.41
N PRO A 210 -0.34 -4.36 -0.84
CA PRO A 210 -1.54 -4.40 -1.66
C PRO A 210 -2.43 -5.56 -1.20
N ILE A 211 -3.68 -5.25 -0.90
CA ILE A 211 -4.70 -6.20 -0.50
C ILE A 211 -5.59 -6.45 -1.70
N LEU A 212 -5.85 -7.73 -1.99
CA LEU A 212 -6.73 -8.09 -3.08
C LEU A 212 -7.66 -9.25 -2.77
N THR A 213 -8.89 -9.12 -3.23
CA THR A 213 -9.90 -10.17 -3.12
C THR A 213 -9.89 -11.05 -4.36
N MET A 214 -9.50 -12.31 -4.22
CA MET A 214 -9.49 -13.25 -5.34
C MET A 214 -10.92 -13.52 -5.83
N PRO A 215 -11.23 -13.24 -7.11
CA PRO A 215 -12.51 -13.64 -7.66
C PRO A 215 -12.49 -15.16 -7.84
N ASN A 216 -13.29 -15.86 -7.03
CA ASN A 216 -13.59 -17.30 -7.09
C ASN A 216 -12.60 -18.27 -6.42
N ASP A 217 -12.64 -18.34 -5.08
CA ASP A 217 -11.94 -19.38 -4.30
C ASP A 217 -12.77 -20.68 -4.12
N GLY A 218 -13.83 -20.87 -4.94
CA GLY A 218 -14.86 -21.90 -4.67
C GLY A 218 -15.30 -22.80 -5.82
N SER A 219 -14.79 -22.67 -7.06
CA SER A 219 -15.29 -23.52 -8.17
C SER A 219 -14.24 -23.95 -9.18
N ARG A 220 -13.16 -24.61 -8.72
CA ARG A 220 -12.30 -25.45 -9.59
C ARG A 220 -11.47 -26.55 -8.93
N TYR A 221 -11.83 -26.99 -7.74
CA TYR A 221 -11.27 -28.19 -7.11
C TYR A 221 -12.37 -29.20 -6.77
N THR A 222 -12.96 -29.81 -7.79
CA THR A 222 -13.55 -31.15 -7.66
C THR A 222 -12.58 -32.11 -8.33
N TYR A 223 -11.85 -32.87 -7.51
CA TYR A 223 -11.20 -34.11 -7.93
C TYR A 223 -12.24 -35.19 -8.18
#